data_AF-A0A424W3A0-F1
#
_entry.id   AF-A0A424W3A0-F1
#
_cell.length_a   1.000
_cell.length_b   1.000
_cell.length_c   1.000
_cell.angle_alpha   90.00
_cell.angle_beta   90.00
_cell.angle_gamma   90.00
#
_symmetry.space_group_name_H-M   'P 1'
#
loop_
_entity.id
_entity.type
_entity.pdbx_description
1 polymer ?
#
loop_
_entity_poly.entity_id
_entity_poly.type
_entity_poly.pdbx_seq_one_letter_code
_entity_poly.pdbx_strand_id
1 'polypeptide(L)'
;MHAFHSSIPVRAEGCAQIAPLDDFLVFAASGADALGFLHGQLTQDVTGLPQDAARLAGYCTAKGRLLATLVMWRAAPGADDAPQLYGLVPQDLAQALLKRLSMFVLRAKAKLAATPLHVAGVTASPADAAALEAAAGALP
;
A
#
# COMPACT_ATOMS: atom_id res chain seq x y z
N MET A 1 26.75 -9.19 -0.57
CA MET A 1 26.30 -8.83 -1.93
C MET A 1 26.13 -10.12 -2.71
N HIS A 2 24.89 -10.54 -2.95
CA HIS A 2 24.61 -11.82 -3.61
C HIS A 2 24.87 -11.72 -5.13
N ALA A 3 25.67 -12.67 -5.64
CA ALA A 3 26.03 -12.83 -7.06
C ALA A 3 24.82 -12.95 -8.03
N PHE A 4 23.62 -13.14 -7.48
CA PHE A 4 22.36 -13.28 -8.21
C PHE A 4 21.96 -12.02 -8.99
N HIS A 5 22.20 -10.82 -8.45
CA HIS A 5 21.83 -9.58 -9.14
C HIS A 5 22.74 -9.28 -10.33
N SER A 6 23.98 -9.77 -10.31
CA SER A 6 24.97 -9.58 -11.38
C SER A 6 24.72 -10.48 -12.60
N SER A 7 23.86 -11.49 -12.47
CA SER A 7 23.53 -12.45 -13.54
C SER A 7 22.23 -12.14 -14.29
N ILE A 8 21.49 -11.09 -13.90
CA ILE A 8 20.27 -10.70 -14.60
C ILE A 8 20.69 -9.91 -15.86
N PRO A 9 20.42 -10.41 -17.08
CA PRO A 9 20.80 -9.69 -18.29
C PRO A 9 20.05 -8.36 -18.37
N VAL A 10 20.80 -7.26 -18.55
CA VAL A 10 20.25 -5.94 -18.87
C VAL A 10 19.80 -5.94 -20.33
N ARG A 11 18.55 -6.33 -20.64
CA ARG A 11 17.96 -6.28 -22.01
C ARG A 11 16.43 -6.19 -21.92
N ALA A 12 15.67 -5.44 -22.73
CA ALA A 12 15.93 -4.58 -23.89
C ALA A 12 15.72 -3.09 -23.53
N GLU A 13 16.43 -2.18 -24.19
CA GLU A 13 16.28 -0.73 -24.01
C GLU A 13 14.86 -0.27 -24.36
N GLY A 14 14.23 0.53 -23.50
CA GLY A 14 12.93 1.19 -23.77
C GLY A 14 11.67 0.38 -23.45
N CYS A 15 11.71 -0.54 -22.49
CA CYS A 15 10.51 -1.18 -21.94
C CYS A 15 10.47 -1.04 -20.42
N ALA A 16 9.31 -0.69 -19.88
CA ALA A 16 9.05 -0.71 -18.45
C ALA A 16 9.35 -2.10 -17.86
N GLN A 17 10.20 -2.16 -16.84
CA GLN A 17 10.53 -3.38 -16.12
C GLN A 17 9.43 -3.65 -15.10
N ILE A 18 8.72 -4.77 -15.22
CA ILE A 18 7.65 -5.17 -14.29
C ILE A 18 8.11 -6.40 -13.52
N ALA A 19 8.02 -6.36 -12.20
CA ALA A 19 8.30 -7.50 -11.32
C ALA A 19 7.10 -7.75 -10.38
N PRO A 20 6.54 -8.97 -10.34
CA PRO A 20 5.54 -9.30 -9.34
C PRO A 20 6.14 -9.18 -7.93
N LEU A 21 5.35 -8.68 -6.99
CA LEU A 21 5.72 -8.49 -5.59
C LEU A 21 4.82 -9.35 -4.70
N ASP A 22 4.85 -10.66 -4.92
CA ASP A 22 3.98 -11.64 -4.27
C ASP A 22 4.18 -11.74 -2.74
N ASP A 23 5.32 -11.25 -2.24
CA ASP A 23 5.61 -11.16 -0.81
C ASP A 23 4.91 -9.98 -0.13
N PHE A 24 4.09 -9.21 -0.86
CA PHE A 24 3.32 -8.10 -0.32
C PHE A 24 1.82 -8.33 -0.44
N LEU A 25 1.09 -7.79 0.55
CA LEU A 25 -0.35 -7.81 0.59
C LEU A 25 -0.89 -6.38 0.70
N VAL A 26 -1.97 -6.11 -0.04
CA VAL A 26 -2.75 -4.88 0.10
C VAL A 26 -3.94 -5.13 1.01
N PHE A 27 -4.06 -4.36 2.08
CA PHE A 27 -5.29 -4.27 2.87
C PHE A 27 -6.05 -2.99 2.54
N ALA A 28 -7.36 -3.03 2.75
CA ALA A 28 -8.28 -1.93 2.57
C ALA A 28 -8.86 -1.48 3.91
N ALA A 29 -9.03 -0.17 4.06
CA ALA A 29 -9.75 0.45 5.15
C ALA A 29 -11.01 1.15 4.61
N SER A 30 -12.18 0.80 5.14
CA SER A 30 -13.50 1.28 4.72
C SER A 30 -14.32 1.74 5.92
N GLY A 31 -15.39 2.50 5.68
CA GLY A 31 -16.28 3.06 6.71
C GLY A 31 -15.92 4.48 7.13
N ALA A 32 -16.91 5.23 7.61
CA ALA A 32 -16.84 6.67 7.85
C ALA A 32 -15.67 7.14 8.73
N ASP A 33 -15.22 6.32 9.67
CA ASP A 33 -14.16 6.68 10.62
C ASP A 33 -12.78 6.15 10.21
N ALA A 34 -12.65 5.47 9.07
CA ALA A 34 -11.43 4.74 8.68
C ALA A 34 -10.16 5.60 8.69
N LEU A 35 -10.24 6.81 8.13
CA LEU A 35 -9.09 7.73 8.04
C LEU A 35 -8.67 8.26 9.40
N GLY A 36 -9.62 8.73 10.20
CA GLY A 36 -9.37 9.22 11.55
C GLY A 36 -8.84 8.12 12.46
N PHE A 37 -9.42 6.92 12.35
CA PHE A 37 -8.94 5.73 13.03
C PHE A 37 -7.47 5.44 12.67
N LEU A 38 -7.13 5.30 11.39
CA LEU A 38 -5.75 5.00 11.00
C LEU A 38 -4.76 6.13 11.31
N HIS A 39 -5.21 7.39 11.26
CA HIS A 39 -4.40 8.53 11.68
C HIS A 39 -3.96 8.43 13.15
N GLY A 40 -4.82 7.91 14.02
CA GLY A 40 -4.50 7.66 15.43
C GLY A 40 -3.61 6.45 15.67
N GLN A 41 -3.49 5.53 14.70
CA GLN A 41 -2.75 4.28 14.85
C GLN A 41 -1.37 4.31 14.20
N LEU A 42 -1.17 5.13 13.17
CA LEU A 42 0.03 5.17 12.34
C LEU A 42 0.87 6.41 12.60
N THR A 43 2.17 6.33 12.34
CA THR A 43 3.11 7.44 12.60
C THR A 43 3.03 8.60 11.61
N GLN A 44 2.09 8.57 10.67
CA GLN A 44 2.04 9.50 9.54
C GLN A 44 0.67 10.18 9.46
N ASP A 45 0.64 11.38 8.88
CA ASP A 45 -0.62 12.03 8.59
C ASP A 45 -1.40 11.26 7.50
N VAL A 46 -2.61 10.80 7.86
CA VAL A 46 -3.49 9.99 7.02
C VAL A 46 -4.65 10.84 6.51
N THR A 47 -5.19 11.72 7.37
CA THR A 47 -6.35 12.55 7.03
C THR A 47 -5.98 13.59 5.98
N GLY A 48 -4.77 14.14 6.04
CA GLY A 48 -4.21 15.05 5.03
C GLY A 48 -3.50 14.37 3.86
N LEU A 49 -3.62 13.05 3.68
CA LEU A 49 -3.07 12.34 2.51
C LEU A 49 -3.85 12.69 1.23
N PRO A 50 -3.22 13.34 0.23
CA PRO A 50 -3.85 13.65 -1.06
C PRO A 50 -4.24 12.40 -1.85
N GLN A 51 -5.11 12.57 -2.85
CA GLN A 51 -5.61 11.47 -3.67
C GLN A 51 -4.57 10.90 -4.65
N ASP A 52 -3.62 11.73 -5.06
CA ASP A 52 -2.54 11.48 -6.01
C ASP A 52 -1.20 11.14 -5.33
N ALA A 53 -1.22 10.83 -4.03
CA ALA A 53 -0.01 10.60 -3.24
C ALA A 53 -0.07 9.29 -2.46
N ALA A 54 1.12 8.71 -2.28
CA ALA A 54 1.37 7.65 -1.32
C ALA A 54 2.30 8.14 -0.20
N ARG A 55 2.16 7.56 1.00
CA ARG A 55 3.04 7.86 2.15
C ARG A 55 3.55 6.59 2.79
N LEU A 56 4.79 6.64 3.27
CA LEU A 56 5.33 5.61 4.16
C LEU A 56 4.87 5.88 5.60
N ALA A 57 4.40 4.83 6.28
CA ALA A 57 3.97 4.88 7.66
C ALA A 57 4.54 3.71 8.46
N GLY A 58 4.69 3.92 9.77
CA GLY A 58 4.98 2.87 10.74
C GLY A 58 3.79 2.60 11.65
N TYR A 59 3.65 1.35 12.11
CA TYR A 59 2.81 0.99 13.24
C TYR A 59 3.68 0.64 14.44
N CYS A 60 3.40 1.27 15.58
CA CYS A 60 4.23 1.16 16.78
C CYS A 60 3.44 0.57 17.96
N THR A 61 4.17 0.00 18.92
CA THR A 61 3.63 -0.26 20.26
C THR A 61 3.39 1.06 21.01
N ALA A 62 2.62 1.01 22.11
CA ALA A 62 2.44 2.14 23.02
C ALA A 62 3.76 2.68 23.62
N LYS A 63 4.84 1.89 23.62
CA LYS A 63 6.20 2.32 24.04
C LYS A 63 7.05 2.83 22.88
N GLY A 64 6.48 3.04 21.69
CA GLY A 64 7.19 3.54 20.52
C GLY A 64 8.06 2.53 19.76
N ARG A 65 8.00 1.23 20.11
CA ARG A 65 8.73 0.18 19.36
C ARG A 65 8.01 -0.10 18.04
N LEU A 66 8.72 0.01 16.91
CA LEU A 66 8.20 -0.26 15.58
C LEU A 66 7.84 -1.74 15.41
N LEU A 67 6.64 -2.01 14.89
CA LEU A 67 6.12 -3.36 14.63
C LEU A 67 5.96 -3.66 13.14
N ALA A 68 5.61 -2.67 12.33
CA ALA A 68 5.48 -2.82 10.88
C ALA A 68 5.72 -1.48 10.18
N THR A 69 6.20 -1.55 8.94
CA THR A 69 6.19 -0.43 7.99
C THR A 69 5.23 -0.77 6.85
N LEU A 70 4.61 0.25 6.28
CA LEU A 70 3.66 0.11 5.19
C LEU A 70 3.66 1.35 4.30
N VAL A 71 3.28 1.18 3.03
CA VAL A 71 2.96 2.28 2.12
C VAL A 71 1.45 2.40 2.04
N MET A 72 0.91 3.61 2.16
CA MET A 72 -0.52 3.87 2.13
C MET A 72 -0.89 4.94 1.10
N TRP A 73 -2.04 4.77 0.44
CA TRP A 73 -2.58 5.70 -0.56
C TRP A 73 -4.11 5.70 -0.53
N ARG A 74 -4.72 6.76 -1.06
CA ARG A 74 -6.18 6.86 -1.17
C ARG A 74 -6.70 5.85 -2.18
N ALA A 75 -7.77 5.17 -1.80
CA ALA A 75 -8.52 4.37 -2.76
C ALA A 75 -9.30 5.30 -3.71
N ALA A 76 -9.60 4.81 -4.92
CA ALA A 76 -10.47 5.54 -5.84
C ALA A 76 -11.86 5.74 -5.21
N PRO A 77 -12.48 6.93 -5.36
CA PRO A 77 -13.83 7.17 -4.84
C PRO A 77 -14.82 6.15 -5.41
N GLY A 78 -15.61 5.54 -4.54
CA GLY A 78 -16.64 4.57 -4.92
C GLY A 78 -17.97 4.86 -4.23
N ALA A 79 -18.94 3.95 -4.42
CA ALA A 79 -20.22 3.99 -3.72
C ALA A 79 -20.07 3.79 -2.20
N ASP A 80 -21.18 3.78 -1.47
CA ASP A 80 -21.20 3.48 -0.04
C ASP A 80 -20.46 2.16 0.26
N ASP A 81 -19.70 2.14 1.36
CA ASP A 81 -18.77 1.07 1.78
C ASP A 81 -17.49 0.86 0.93
N ALA A 82 -17.23 1.69 -0.08
CA ALA A 82 -15.95 1.67 -0.78
C ALA A 82 -14.76 1.89 0.18
N PRO A 83 -13.61 1.25 -0.09
CA PRO A 83 -12.39 1.56 0.65
C PRO A 83 -12.05 3.04 0.50
N GLN A 84 -11.59 3.66 1.59
CA GLN A 84 -11.09 5.04 1.58
C GLN A 84 -9.56 5.10 1.50
N LEU A 85 -8.90 4.02 1.92
CA LEU A 85 -7.45 3.91 1.96
C LEU A 85 -7.01 2.47 1.73
N TYR A 86 -5.92 2.32 0.99
CA TYR A 86 -5.19 1.07 0.85
C TYR A 86 -3.86 1.15 1.62
N GLY A 87 -3.41 0.01 2.14
CA GLY A 87 -2.09 -0.14 2.74
C GLY A 87 -1.38 -1.38 2.21
N LEU A 88 -0.17 -1.20 1.71
CA LEU A 88 0.75 -2.24 1.25
C LEU A 88 1.72 -2.61 2.37
N VAL A 89 1.76 -3.88 2.73
CA VAL A 89 2.59 -4.41 3.83
C VAL A 89 3.19 -5.76 3.41
N PRO A 90 4.37 -6.15 3.93
CA PRO A 90 4.86 -7.52 3.79
C PRO A 90 3.80 -8.55 4.23
N GLN A 91 3.61 -9.59 3.42
CA GLN A 91 2.54 -10.58 3.58
C GLN A 91 2.65 -11.34 4.91
N ASP A 92 3.87 -11.63 5.35
CA ASP A 92 4.16 -12.31 6.61
C ASP A 92 3.75 -11.49 7.86
N LEU A 93 3.72 -10.16 7.74
CA LEU A 93 3.27 -9.23 8.79
C LEU A 93 1.78 -8.89 8.70
N ALA A 94 1.16 -9.06 7.52
CA ALA A 94 -0.17 -8.53 7.21
C ALA A 94 -1.25 -9.03 8.19
N GLN A 95 -1.33 -10.33 8.44
CA GLN A 95 -2.35 -10.91 9.32
C GLN A 95 -2.19 -10.42 10.77
N ALA A 96 -0.95 -10.34 11.26
CA ALA A 96 -0.66 -9.87 12.62
C ALA A 96 -0.99 -8.38 12.77
N LEU A 97 -0.64 -7.55 11.77
CA LEU A 97 -0.95 -6.13 11.74
C LEU A 97 -2.47 -5.90 11.72
N LEU A 98 -3.20 -6.54 10.81
CA LEU A 98 -4.65 -6.41 10.70
C LEU A 98 -5.36 -6.84 11.98
N LYS A 99 -4.95 -7.96 12.57
CA LYS A 99 -5.51 -8.43 13.85
C LYS A 99 -5.28 -7.40 14.96
N ARG A 100 -4.08 -6.82 15.06
CA ARG A 100 -3.77 -5.81 16.07
C ARG A 100 -4.56 -4.53 15.85
N LEU A 101 -4.58 -3.99 14.63
CA LEU A 101 -5.37 -2.80 14.32
C LEU A 101 -6.85 -3.02 14.64
N SER A 102 -7.40 -4.19 14.30
CA SER A 102 -8.81 -4.53 14.57
C SER A 102 -9.18 -4.52 16.05
N MET A 103 -8.24 -4.77 16.98
CA MET A 103 -8.51 -4.67 18.42
C MET A 103 -8.86 -3.25 18.87
N PHE A 104 -8.42 -2.23 18.12
CA PHE A 104 -8.59 -0.83 18.47
C PHE A 104 -9.76 -0.14 17.76
N VAL A 105 -10.52 -0.86 16.93
CA VAL A 105 -11.69 -0.33 16.19
C VAL A 105 -12.90 -0.07 17.10
N LEU A 106 -12.75 -0.16 18.42
CA LEU A 106 -13.83 0.00 19.40
C LEU A 106 -14.61 1.31 19.15
N ARG A 107 -15.89 1.18 18.73
CA ARG A 107 -16.83 2.25 18.38
C ARG A 107 -16.52 3.04 17.10
N ALA A 108 -15.38 2.84 16.45
CA ALA A 108 -15.11 3.43 15.15
C ALA A 108 -15.89 2.68 14.06
N LYS A 109 -16.57 3.41 13.17
CA LYS A 109 -17.13 2.89 11.92
C LYS A 109 -16.01 2.68 10.91
N ALA A 110 -15.12 1.74 11.19
CA ALA A 110 -14.00 1.37 10.36
C ALA A 110 -13.96 -0.15 10.17
N LYS A 111 -13.64 -0.62 8.96
CA LYS A 111 -13.42 -2.03 8.65
C LYS A 111 -12.09 -2.16 7.91
N LEU A 112 -11.24 -3.05 8.42
CA LEU A 112 -9.97 -3.42 7.81
C LEU A 112 -10.06 -4.83 7.26
N ALA A 113 -9.65 -5.04 6.01
CA ALA A 113 -9.65 -6.36 5.39
C ALA A 113 -8.52 -6.50 4.38
N ALA A 114 -7.96 -7.71 4.26
CA ALA A 114 -7.10 -8.04 3.15
C ALA A 114 -7.89 -7.96 1.82
N THR A 115 -7.20 -7.58 0.76
CA THR A 115 -7.77 -7.49 -0.59
C THR A 115 -7.20 -8.59 -1.48
N PRO A 116 -7.91 -8.98 -2.57
CA PRO A 116 -7.38 -9.89 -3.58
C PRO A 116 -6.47 -9.17 -4.61
N LEU A 117 -6.03 -7.94 -4.33
CA LEU A 117 -5.18 -7.18 -5.26
C LEU A 117 -3.79 -7.80 -5.32
N HIS A 118 -3.29 -7.99 -6.54
CA HIS A 118 -1.91 -8.36 -6.80
C HIS A 118 -1.04 -7.12 -6.91
N VAL A 119 0.22 -7.25 -6.49
CA VAL A 119 1.17 -6.14 -6.46
C VAL A 119 2.28 -6.43 -7.45
N ALA A 120 2.63 -5.43 -8.25
CA ALA A 120 3.81 -5.46 -9.09
C ALA A 120 4.60 -4.14 -8.93
N GLY A 121 5.91 -4.25 -8.93
CA GLY A 121 6.82 -3.12 -9.03
C GLY A 121 7.09 -2.81 -10.48
N VAL A 122 7.08 -1.53 -10.84
CA VAL A 122 7.42 -1.07 -12.19
C VAL A 122 8.57 -0.09 -12.11
N THR A 123 9.63 -0.34 -12.88
CA THR A 123 10.67 0.66 -13.17
C THR A 123 10.47 1.14 -14.59
N ALA A 124 10.21 2.43 -14.76
CA ALA A 124 9.94 3.04 -16.06
C ALA A 124 10.73 4.35 -16.20
N SER A 125 11.11 4.69 -17.43
CA SER A 125 11.56 6.02 -17.79
C SER A 125 10.37 6.88 -18.23
N PRO A 126 10.50 8.22 -18.32
CA PRO A 126 9.43 9.07 -18.83
C PRO A 126 8.96 8.70 -20.25
N ALA A 127 9.83 8.08 -21.07
CA ALA A 127 9.47 7.61 -22.40
C ALA A 127 8.49 6.42 -22.38
N ASP A 128 8.46 5.66 -21.28
CA ASP A 128 7.64 4.46 -21.12
C ASP A 128 6.26 4.78 -20.52
N ALA A 129 6.00 6.05 -20.13
CA ALA A 129 4.79 6.45 -19.41
C ALA A 129 3.49 6.13 -20.18
N ALA A 130 3.45 6.45 -21.48
CA ALA A 130 2.26 6.18 -22.31
C ALA A 130 1.98 4.67 -22.46
N ALA A 131 3.03 3.84 -22.54
CA ALA A 131 2.89 2.40 -22.60
C ALA A 131 2.39 1.83 -21.26
N LEU A 132 2.86 2.40 -20.15
CA LEU A 132 2.42 2.01 -18.82
C LEU A 132 0.97 2.43 -18.55
N GLU A 133 0.56 3.63 -18.96
CA GLU A 133 -0.84 4.09 -18.87
C GLU A 133 -1.79 3.21 -19.70
N ALA A 134 -1.36 2.80 -20.89
CA ALA A 134 -2.15 1.89 -21.72
C ALA A 134 -2.36 0.51 -21.07
N ALA A 135 -1.39 0.04 -20.27
CA ALA A 135 -1.44 -1.26 -19.61
C ALA A 135 -2.09 -1.23 -18.22
N ALA A 136 -1.88 -0.17 -17.44
CA ALA A 136 -2.29 -0.06 -16.05
C ALA A 136 -3.49 0.89 -15.82
N GLY A 137 -3.91 1.63 -16.84
CA GLY A 137 -4.84 2.75 -16.71
C GLY A 137 -4.10 4.05 -16.34
N ALA A 138 -4.86 5.11 -16.08
CA ALA A 138 -4.29 6.42 -15.75
C ALA A 138 -3.34 6.32 -14.54
N LEU A 139 -2.09 6.75 -14.75
CA LEU A 139 -1.10 6.88 -13.70
C LEU A 139 -1.29 8.24 -12.99
N PRO A 140 -1.00 8.33 -11.68
CA PRO A 140 -0.98 9.62 -10.97
C PRO A 140 0.14 10.53 -11.46
#